data_AF-A0A382D708-F1
#
_entry.id   AF-A0A382D708-F1
#
_cell.length_a   1.000
_cell.length_b   1.000
_cell.length_c   1.000
_cell.angle_alpha   90.00
_cell.angle_beta   90.00
_cell.angle_gamma   90.00
#
_symmetry.space_group_name_H-M   'P 1'
#
loop_
_entity.id
_entity.type
_entity.pdbx_description
1 polymer ?
#
loop_
_entity_poly.entity_id
_entity_poly.type
_entity_poly.pdbx_seq_one_letter_code
_entity_poly.pdbx_strand_id
1 'polypeptide(L)'
;YQMQTDGLSADAPFTFALRLTVADETVHFDFSGTSSVQQRSINCPFCYTYAMSAYAIKCALLPNIPNNSGMLRPITAEAPENSLLNPLPPASVGARASTGHYVPILAFGALAEVMPEQVMAAAGSPLWNCTQSGVRPDGQTYASNLFFNGGMGATAGSDGEHAISWPSNLSCTPVEVAEQYAPLLFHYKRLRPNSGGIGKYRGGLGEDILIENLSDSPIAVTFMAERTRFGAPGLSGGGDGEVGSVQIDGIEVDNRAQHHLDKGARILMATPGGGGYGRAVDRNADHILEDNILGYTTEE
;
A
#
# COMPACT_ATOMS: atom_id res chain seq x y z
N TYR A 1 5.27 18.71 -1.02
CA TYR A 1 5.41 17.47 -0.24
C TYR A 1 6.29 16.46 -0.97
N GLN A 2 7.13 15.72 -0.26
CA GLN A 2 7.99 14.67 -0.81
C GLN A 2 8.08 13.50 0.17
N MET A 3 8.18 12.28 -0.35
CA MET A 3 8.49 11.09 0.44
C MET A 3 9.36 10.11 -0.35
N GLN A 4 10.04 9.21 0.37
CA GLN A 4 10.82 8.12 -0.20
C GLN A 4 10.09 6.79 -0.03
N THR A 5 10.33 5.87 -0.98
CA THR A 5 9.84 4.49 -0.93
C THR A 5 10.95 3.50 -1.29
N ASP A 6 10.65 2.22 -1.21
CA ASP A 6 11.61 1.12 -1.16
C ASP A 6 12.57 0.98 -2.37
N GLY A 7 12.35 1.69 -3.49
CA GLY A 7 13.29 1.70 -4.62
C GLY A 7 13.30 0.41 -5.45
N LEU A 8 14.43 0.07 -6.08
CA LEU A 8 14.69 -1.31 -6.56
C LEU A 8 15.69 -2.03 -5.65
N SER A 9 16.67 -1.30 -5.13
CA SER A 9 17.74 -1.76 -4.24
C SER A 9 17.86 -0.80 -3.05
N ALA A 10 18.52 -1.24 -1.98
CA ALA A 10 18.54 -0.50 -0.70
C ALA A 10 19.23 0.87 -0.83
N ASP A 11 20.17 0.98 -1.77
CA ASP A 11 20.95 2.16 -2.11
C ASP A 11 20.26 3.11 -3.12
N ALA A 12 19.08 2.73 -3.65
CA ALA A 12 18.37 3.50 -4.66
C ALA A 12 16.86 3.59 -4.38
N PRO A 13 16.44 4.28 -3.29
CA PRO A 13 15.03 4.53 -3.00
C PRO A 13 14.37 5.37 -4.10
N PHE A 14 13.06 5.20 -4.29
CA PHE A 14 12.32 6.09 -5.17
C PHE A 14 11.91 7.34 -4.42
N THR A 15 12.09 8.48 -5.07
CA THR A 15 11.55 9.76 -4.63
C THR A 15 10.23 10.01 -5.33
N PHE A 16 9.20 10.28 -4.53
CA PHE A 16 7.94 10.81 -5.01
C PHE A 16 7.80 12.24 -4.51
N ALA A 17 7.63 13.19 -5.43
CA ALA A 17 7.54 14.60 -5.11
C ALA A 17 6.31 15.22 -5.78
N LEU A 18 5.61 16.06 -5.02
CA LEU A 18 4.46 16.80 -5.50
C LEU A 18 4.53 18.24 -5.00
N ARG A 19 4.40 19.17 -5.94
CA ARG A 19 4.00 20.55 -5.68
C ARG A 19 2.53 20.69 -6.07
N LEU A 20 1.70 21.10 -5.11
CA LEU A 20 0.28 21.37 -5.34
C LEU A 20 0.06 22.88 -5.38
N THR A 21 -0.54 23.39 -6.45
CA THR A 21 -0.90 24.81 -6.59
C THR A 21 -2.41 24.95 -6.67
N VAL A 22 -3.00 25.77 -5.79
CA VAL A 22 -4.42 26.10 -5.82
C VAL A 22 -4.55 27.57 -6.20
N ALA A 23 -5.12 27.85 -7.36
CA ALA A 23 -5.30 29.20 -7.89
C ALA A 23 -6.50 29.25 -8.85
N ASP A 24 -7.21 30.38 -8.87
CA ASP A 24 -8.28 30.66 -9.85
C ASP A 24 -9.28 29.51 -10.02
N GLU A 25 -9.78 28.96 -8.91
CA GLU A 25 -10.71 27.81 -8.85
C GLU A 25 -10.17 26.49 -9.40
N THR A 26 -8.87 26.39 -9.64
CA THR A 26 -8.18 25.20 -10.14
C THR A 26 -7.18 24.64 -9.14
N VAL A 27 -6.91 23.34 -9.27
CA VAL A 27 -5.87 22.63 -8.55
C VAL A 27 -4.91 22.00 -9.56
N HIS A 28 -3.64 22.37 -9.46
CA HIS A 28 -2.58 21.90 -10.34
C HIS A 28 -1.56 21.04 -9.59
N PHE A 29 -1.33 19.83 -10.10
CA PHE A 29 -0.38 18.86 -9.58
C PHE A 29 0.91 18.85 -10.43
N ASP A 30 2.04 19.23 -9.84
CA ASP A 30 3.36 19.17 -10.48
C ASP A 30 4.23 18.09 -9.84
N PHE A 31 4.55 17.05 -10.61
CA PHE A 31 5.35 15.89 -10.19
C PHE A 31 6.84 15.96 -10.59
N SER A 32 7.37 17.15 -10.91
CA SER A 32 8.71 17.34 -11.50
C SER A 32 9.88 16.72 -10.70
N GLY A 33 9.77 16.58 -9.38
CA GLY A 33 10.82 16.00 -8.54
C GLY A 33 10.77 14.48 -8.39
N THR A 34 9.86 13.79 -9.09
CA THR A 34 9.69 12.34 -8.97
C THR A 34 10.79 11.58 -9.73
N SER A 35 11.21 10.42 -9.19
CA SER A 35 12.22 9.54 -9.79
C SER A 35 11.97 9.22 -11.25
N SER A 36 13.06 8.93 -11.98
CA SER A 36 13.01 8.51 -13.39
C SER A 36 12.28 7.19 -13.58
N VAL A 37 11.90 6.92 -14.83
CA VAL A 37 11.38 5.62 -15.27
C VAL A 37 12.32 4.48 -14.89
N GLN A 38 11.73 3.32 -14.59
CA GLN A 38 12.43 2.13 -14.12
C GLN A 38 12.35 0.99 -15.14
N GLN A 39 13.39 0.15 -15.22
CA GLN A 39 13.47 -1.03 -16.10
C GLN A 39 12.70 -2.23 -15.52
N ARG A 40 11.46 -1.97 -15.09
CA ARG A 40 10.51 -2.89 -14.47
C ARG A 40 9.08 -2.50 -14.85
N SER A 41 8.11 -3.36 -14.58
CA SER A 41 6.70 -3.12 -14.91
C SER A 41 5.96 -2.16 -13.96
N ILE A 42 6.65 -1.62 -12.95
CA ILE A 42 6.07 -0.79 -11.89
C ILE A 42 5.76 0.65 -12.29
N ASN A 43 6.14 1.09 -13.50
CA ASN A 43 5.92 2.48 -13.91
C ASN A 43 4.42 2.80 -14.03
N CYS A 44 4.04 4.01 -13.64
CA CYS A 44 2.66 4.48 -13.64
C CYS A 44 2.38 5.34 -14.87
N PRO A 45 1.55 4.90 -15.83
CA PRO A 45 1.23 5.69 -17.01
C PRO A 45 0.50 6.97 -16.59
N PHE A 46 0.74 8.07 -17.29
CA PHE A 46 0.28 9.39 -16.87
C PHE A 46 -1.24 9.49 -16.67
N CYS A 47 -2.04 8.75 -17.44
CA CYS A 47 -3.49 8.69 -17.24
C CYS A 47 -3.89 8.15 -15.86
N TYR A 48 -3.11 7.21 -15.31
CA TYR A 48 -3.32 6.66 -13.98
C TYR A 48 -2.84 7.64 -12.90
N THR A 49 -1.71 8.31 -13.14
CA THR A 49 -1.22 9.42 -12.27
C THR A 49 -2.29 10.49 -12.13
N TYR A 50 -2.83 10.99 -13.25
CA TYR A 50 -3.92 11.95 -13.27
C TYR A 50 -5.17 11.45 -12.54
N ALA A 51 -5.58 10.20 -12.79
CA ALA A 51 -6.75 9.62 -12.14
C ALA A 51 -6.58 9.55 -10.62
N MET A 52 -5.40 9.19 -10.12
CA MET A 52 -5.10 9.13 -8.68
C MET A 52 -4.98 10.52 -8.05
N SER A 53 -4.47 11.52 -8.77
CA SER A 53 -4.53 12.93 -8.33
C SER A 53 -5.96 13.41 -8.17
N ALA A 54 -6.83 13.14 -9.16
CA ALA A 54 -8.23 13.53 -9.10
C ALA A 54 -9.00 12.77 -8.01
N TYR A 55 -8.69 11.48 -7.83
CA TYR A 55 -9.23 10.66 -6.75
C TYR A 55 -8.94 11.29 -5.37
N ALA A 56 -7.70 11.76 -5.14
CA ALA A 56 -7.34 12.42 -3.89
C ALA A 56 -8.21 13.63 -3.59
N ILE A 57 -8.37 14.54 -4.57
CA ILE A 57 -9.22 15.73 -4.43
C ILE A 57 -10.67 15.33 -4.14
N LYS A 58 -11.17 14.32 -4.84
CA LYS A 58 -12.53 13.82 -4.62
C LYS A 58 -12.71 13.32 -3.18
N CYS A 59 -11.78 12.51 -2.68
CA CYS A 59 -11.84 11.98 -1.32
C CYS A 59 -11.80 13.09 -0.26
N ALA A 60 -10.90 14.07 -0.42
CA ALA A 60 -10.73 15.13 0.57
C ALA A 60 -11.85 16.17 0.55
N LEU A 61 -12.39 16.52 -0.63
CA LEU A 61 -13.25 17.70 -0.78
C LEU A 61 -14.67 17.39 -1.27
N LEU A 62 -14.86 16.32 -2.07
CA LEU A 62 -16.09 16.10 -2.81
C LEU A 62 -16.63 14.65 -2.70
N PRO A 63 -16.70 14.05 -1.49
CA PRO A 63 -17.03 12.63 -1.34
C PRO A 63 -18.44 12.29 -1.82
N ASN A 64 -19.37 13.24 -1.69
CA ASN A 64 -20.79 13.04 -2.02
C ASN A 64 -21.16 13.47 -3.45
N ILE A 65 -20.22 14.07 -4.20
CA ILE A 65 -20.49 14.52 -5.57
C ILE A 65 -20.32 13.35 -6.54
N PRO A 66 -21.29 13.04 -7.43
CA PRO A 66 -21.13 12.00 -8.44
C PRO A 66 -19.95 12.24 -9.38
N ASN A 67 -19.28 11.17 -9.81
CA ASN A 67 -18.21 11.25 -10.80
C ASN A 67 -18.74 11.75 -12.14
N ASN A 68 -18.21 12.88 -12.62
CA ASN A 68 -18.49 13.42 -13.96
C ASN A 68 -17.32 14.30 -14.44
N SER A 69 -17.31 14.65 -15.72
CA SER A 69 -16.23 15.45 -16.33
C SER A 69 -16.13 16.87 -15.78
N GLY A 70 -17.23 17.44 -15.26
CA GLY A 70 -17.23 18.75 -14.61
C GLY A 70 -16.36 18.77 -13.35
N MET A 71 -16.41 17.69 -12.55
CA MET A 71 -15.58 17.53 -11.34
C MET A 71 -14.08 17.44 -11.67
N LEU A 72 -13.73 16.91 -12.84
CA LEU A 72 -12.34 16.74 -13.27
C LEU A 72 -11.76 18.00 -13.93
N ARG A 73 -12.61 18.85 -14.51
CA ARG A 73 -12.21 20.07 -15.23
C ARG A 73 -11.27 21.01 -14.45
N PRO A 74 -11.47 21.27 -13.14
CA PRO A 74 -10.56 22.15 -12.39
C PRO A 74 -9.26 21.46 -11.96
N ILE A 75 -9.10 20.16 -12.22
CA ILE A 75 -7.93 19.38 -11.79
C ILE A 75 -7.01 19.19 -12.99
N THR A 76 -5.79 19.69 -12.87
CA THR A 76 -4.73 19.54 -13.88
C THR A 76 -3.51 18.88 -13.25
N ALA A 77 -2.72 18.18 -14.06
CA ALA A 77 -1.49 17.55 -13.60
C ALA A 77 -0.41 17.64 -14.68
N GLU A 78 0.85 17.60 -14.26
CA GLU A 78 2.01 17.43 -15.12
C GLU A 78 3.06 16.56 -14.43
N ALA A 79 3.80 15.80 -15.22
CA ALA A 79 4.91 14.97 -14.76
C ALA A 79 5.95 14.89 -15.88
N PRO A 80 7.26 14.94 -15.59
CA PRO A 80 8.29 14.86 -16.61
C PRO A 80 8.14 13.58 -17.43
N GLU A 81 8.27 13.67 -18.75
CA GLU A 81 8.37 12.48 -19.60
C GLU A 81 9.55 11.60 -19.15
N ASN A 82 9.39 10.28 -19.26
CA ASN A 82 10.36 9.30 -18.75
C ASN A 82 10.59 9.40 -17.22
N SER A 83 9.58 9.83 -16.47
CA SER A 83 9.52 9.66 -15.02
C SER A 83 8.73 8.41 -14.62
N LEU A 84 8.83 8.02 -13.35
CA LEU A 84 8.08 6.91 -12.76
C LEU A 84 6.55 7.08 -12.89
N LEU A 85 6.08 8.33 -12.95
CA LEU A 85 4.67 8.72 -13.05
C LEU A 85 4.25 9.22 -14.44
N ASN A 86 5.16 9.22 -15.41
CA ASN A 86 4.88 9.50 -16.83
C ASN A 86 5.90 8.78 -17.74
N PRO A 87 5.86 7.43 -17.78
CA PRO A 87 6.68 6.63 -18.68
C PRO A 87 6.19 6.77 -20.13
N LEU A 88 7.13 6.77 -21.08
CA LEU A 88 6.83 6.70 -22.52
C LEU A 88 6.95 5.25 -23.03
N PRO A 89 6.22 4.87 -24.08
CA PRO A 89 6.47 3.62 -24.79
C PRO A 89 7.96 3.51 -25.20
N PRO A 90 8.61 2.34 -25.05
CA PRO A 90 8.04 1.02 -24.72
C PRO A 90 8.12 0.64 -23.21
N ALA A 91 8.26 1.60 -22.29
CA ALA A 91 8.39 1.28 -20.87
C ALA A 91 7.18 0.50 -20.33
N SER A 92 7.44 -0.50 -19.48
CA SER A 92 6.41 -1.40 -18.97
C SER A 92 5.62 -0.80 -17.81
N VAL A 93 4.30 -1.02 -17.81
CA VAL A 93 3.32 -0.43 -16.89
C VAL A 93 2.37 -1.47 -16.25
N GLY A 94 2.74 -2.76 -16.34
CA GLY A 94 1.88 -3.88 -15.89
C GLY A 94 1.57 -3.89 -14.39
N ALA A 95 2.49 -3.41 -13.56
CA ALA A 95 2.40 -3.32 -12.10
C ALA A 95 2.28 -1.88 -11.61
N ARG A 96 1.67 -0.98 -12.40
CA ARG A 96 1.51 0.44 -12.08
C ARG A 96 0.92 0.75 -10.69
N ALA A 97 0.16 -0.17 -10.11
CA ALA A 97 -0.43 0.02 -8.77
C ALA A 97 0.65 0.15 -7.68
N SER A 98 1.82 -0.46 -7.84
CA SER A 98 2.95 -0.35 -6.90
C SER A 98 3.45 1.08 -6.73
N THR A 99 3.24 1.94 -7.72
CA THR A 99 3.72 3.33 -7.70
C THR A 99 2.58 4.32 -7.71
N GLY A 100 1.53 4.07 -8.50
CA GLY A 100 0.38 4.95 -8.62
C GLY A 100 -0.44 5.07 -7.32
N HIS A 101 -0.44 4.05 -6.45
CA HIS A 101 -1.12 4.13 -5.14
C HIS A 101 -0.46 5.11 -4.16
N TYR A 102 0.78 5.55 -4.41
CA TYR A 102 1.41 6.60 -3.62
C TYR A 102 0.91 8.00 -4.00
N VAL A 103 0.36 8.19 -5.19
CA VAL A 103 -0.05 9.52 -5.71
C VAL A 103 -1.09 10.19 -4.80
N PRO A 104 -2.18 9.53 -4.35
CA PRO A 104 -3.13 10.21 -3.48
C PRO A 104 -2.54 10.51 -2.09
N ILE A 105 -1.57 9.73 -1.61
CA ILE A 105 -0.83 10.04 -0.37
C ILE A 105 0.04 11.29 -0.52
N LEU A 106 0.69 11.49 -1.67
CA LEU A 106 1.41 12.73 -1.93
C LEU A 106 0.49 13.94 -1.89
N ALA A 107 -0.70 13.79 -2.49
CA ALA A 107 -1.72 14.82 -2.52
C ALA A 107 -2.18 15.15 -1.10
N PHE A 108 -2.47 14.15 -0.27
CA PHE A 108 -2.84 14.33 1.12
C PHE A 108 -1.73 14.95 1.96
N GLY A 109 -0.48 14.53 1.77
CA GLY A 109 0.66 15.16 2.42
C GLY A 109 0.81 16.64 2.07
N ALA A 110 0.58 17.03 0.81
CA ALA A 110 0.60 18.43 0.39
C ALA A 110 -0.61 19.22 0.91
N LEU A 111 -1.82 18.64 0.86
CA LEU A 111 -3.05 19.25 1.36
C LEU A 111 -3.04 19.41 2.88
N ALA A 112 -2.33 18.55 3.61
CA ALA A 112 -2.26 18.63 5.06
C ALA A 112 -1.63 19.94 5.58
N GLU A 113 -0.84 20.63 4.75
CA GLU A 113 -0.28 21.95 5.11
C GLU A 113 -1.37 23.02 5.27
N VAL A 114 -2.53 22.84 4.62
CA VAL A 114 -3.62 23.84 4.60
C VAL A 114 -4.96 23.31 5.14
N MET A 115 -5.21 22.01 5.02
CA MET A 115 -6.46 21.35 5.44
C MET A 115 -6.19 20.00 6.13
N PRO A 116 -5.38 19.97 7.20
CA PRO A 116 -4.96 18.72 7.85
C PRO A 116 -6.12 17.88 8.38
N GLU A 117 -7.28 18.48 8.65
CA GLU A 117 -8.47 17.77 9.14
C GLU A 117 -9.26 17.03 8.05
N GLN A 118 -9.03 17.35 6.77
CA GLN A 118 -9.76 16.78 5.62
C GLN A 118 -9.00 15.64 4.93
N VAL A 119 -7.84 15.29 5.44
CA VAL A 119 -6.96 14.27 4.86
C VAL A 119 -6.58 13.23 5.90
N MET A 120 -6.20 12.06 5.40
CA MET A 120 -5.68 10.97 6.23
C MET A 120 -4.16 10.91 6.17
N ALA A 121 -3.56 10.30 7.18
CA ALA A 121 -2.17 9.84 7.14
C ALA A 121 -1.96 8.79 6.04
N ALA A 122 -0.71 8.39 5.79
CA ALA A 122 -0.45 7.43 4.74
C ALA A 122 -1.03 6.04 5.07
N ALA A 123 -1.53 5.33 4.06
CA ALA A 123 -1.90 3.93 4.20
C ALA A 123 -0.68 3.02 3.96
N GLY A 124 -0.72 1.82 4.53
CA GLY A 124 0.19 0.70 4.28
C GLY A 124 0.15 0.21 2.83
N SER A 125 -0.80 0.69 2.02
CA SER A 125 -0.74 0.55 0.57
C SER A 125 0.53 1.19 -0.02
N PRO A 126 1.06 0.73 -1.17
CA PRO A 126 0.43 -0.06 -2.23
C PRO A 126 -0.04 -1.45 -1.81
N LEU A 127 -1.07 -1.95 -2.49
CA LEU A 127 -1.63 -3.28 -2.22
C LEU A 127 -0.54 -4.34 -2.41
N TRP A 128 -0.51 -5.34 -1.54
CA TRP A 128 0.42 -6.44 -1.69
C TRP A 128 -0.17 -7.52 -2.59
N ASN A 129 0.65 -8.08 -3.47
CA ASN A 129 0.27 -9.30 -4.18
C ASN A 129 1.25 -10.45 -3.90
N CYS A 130 0.71 -11.66 -3.94
CA CYS A 130 1.45 -12.90 -4.03
C CYS A 130 0.91 -13.64 -5.27
N THR A 131 1.73 -13.69 -6.31
CA THR A 131 1.43 -14.48 -7.50
C THR A 131 2.10 -15.83 -7.33
N GLN A 132 1.33 -16.91 -7.46
CA GLN A 132 1.87 -18.25 -7.50
C GLN A 132 1.47 -18.97 -8.78
N SER A 133 2.40 -19.76 -9.32
CA SER A 133 2.14 -20.67 -10.42
C SER A 133 2.84 -22.00 -10.24
N GLY A 134 2.22 -23.05 -10.75
CA GLY A 134 2.72 -24.41 -10.59
C GLY A 134 1.83 -25.42 -11.29
N VAL A 135 1.92 -26.67 -10.84
CA VAL A 135 1.15 -27.80 -11.36
C VAL A 135 0.29 -28.37 -10.24
N ARG A 136 -0.98 -28.63 -10.52
CA ARG A 136 -1.93 -29.25 -9.59
C ARG A 136 -1.74 -30.78 -9.56
N PRO A 137 -2.28 -31.49 -8.54
CA PRO A 137 -2.22 -32.95 -8.48
C PRO A 137 -2.81 -33.68 -9.68
N ASP A 138 -3.75 -33.06 -10.42
CA ASP A 138 -4.34 -33.60 -11.65
C ASP A 138 -3.45 -33.40 -12.90
N GLY A 139 -2.26 -32.80 -12.73
CA GLY A 139 -1.29 -32.52 -13.78
C GLY A 139 -1.55 -31.22 -14.55
N GLN A 140 -2.62 -30.47 -14.26
CA GLN A 140 -2.88 -29.20 -14.93
C GLN A 140 -2.05 -28.06 -14.34
N THR A 141 -1.62 -27.13 -15.19
CA THR A 141 -0.98 -25.91 -14.71
C THR A 141 -2.00 -24.97 -14.09
N TYR A 142 -1.56 -24.19 -13.11
CA TYR A 142 -2.36 -23.13 -12.53
C TYR A 142 -1.51 -21.87 -12.34
N ALA A 143 -2.19 -20.73 -12.35
CA ALA A 143 -1.68 -19.46 -11.88
C ALA A 143 -2.76 -18.80 -11.01
N SER A 144 -2.37 -18.29 -9.86
CA SER A 144 -3.24 -17.60 -8.91
C SER A 144 -2.59 -16.30 -8.44
N ASN A 145 -3.42 -15.29 -8.18
CA ASN A 145 -3.01 -14.04 -7.58
C ASN A 145 -3.80 -13.84 -6.29
N LEU A 146 -3.09 -13.72 -5.18
CA LEU A 146 -3.65 -13.35 -3.90
C LEU A 146 -3.29 -11.90 -3.61
N PHE A 147 -4.25 -11.15 -3.07
CA PHE A 147 -4.07 -9.76 -2.70
C PHE A 147 -4.26 -9.59 -1.21
N PHE A 148 -3.36 -8.83 -0.60
CA PHE A 148 -3.36 -8.52 0.82
C PHE A 148 -3.19 -7.01 1.00
N ASN A 149 -3.79 -6.46 2.04
CA ASN A 149 -3.77 -5.03 2.30
C ASN A 149 -3.05 -4.76 3.62
N GLY A 150 -2.35 -3.63 3.65
CA GLY A 150 -1.87 -3.05 4.90
C GLY A 150 -2.98 -2.30 5.63
N GLY A 151 -2.60 -1.63 6.72
CA GLY A 151 -3.51 -0.74 7.44
C GLY A 151 -3.78 0.57 6.71
N MET A 152 -4.98 1.12 6.85
CA MET A 152 -5.30 2.47 6.36
C MET A 152 -4.70 3.54 7.27
N GLY A 153 -4.38 4.72 6.74
CA GLY A 153 -3.91 5.83 7.56
C GLY A 153 -5.01 6.41 8.44
N ALA A 154 -4.66 6.86 9.64
CA ALA A 154 -5.60 7.52 10.55
C ALA A 154 -6.03 8.91 10.04
N THR A 155 -7.18 9.39 10.50
CA THR A 155 -7.71 10.73 10.18
C THR A 155 -7.68 11.64 11.40
N ALA A 156 -8.07 12.90 11.24
CA ALA A 156 -8.27 13.81 12.36
C ALA A 156 -9.46 13.44 13.28
N GLY A 157 -10.30 12.50 12.86
CA GLY A 157 -11.53 12.12 13.57
C GLY A 157 -11.61 10.64 13.99
N SER A 158 -10.74 9.77 13.47
CA SER A 158 -10.81 8.34 13.72
C SER A 158 -9.48 7.63 13.52
N ASP A 159 -9.34 6.48 14.18
CA ASP A 159 -8.29 5.50 13.85
C ASP A 159 -8.43 5.04 12.39
N GLY A 160 -7.32 4.54 11.85
CA GLY A 160 -7.29 3.92 10.54
C GLY A 160 -7.86 2.51 10.59
N GLU A 161 -8.61 2.14 9.55
CA GLU A 161 -9.17 0.80 9.39
C GLU A 161 -8.08 -0.25 9.17
N HIS A 162 -8.28 -1.43 9.77
CA HIS A 162 -7.35 -2.54 9.71
C HIS A 162 -7.46 -3.28 8.37
N ALA A 163 -6.32 -3.59 7.74
CA ALA A 163 -6.23 -4.50 6.60
C ALA A 163 -7.22 -4.25 5.44
N ILE A 164 -7.64 -2.99 5.22
CA ILE A 164 -8.62 -2.64 4.19
C ILE A 164 -7.93 -2.11 2.94
N SER A 165 -8.49 -2.43 1.77
CA SER A 165 -8.00 -1.95 0.49
C SER A 165 -8.19 -0.44 0.37
N TRP A 166 -7.09 0.27 0.11
CA TRP A 166 -7.06 1.68 -0.25
C TRP A 166 -5.85 1.94 -1.16
N PRO A 167 -5.88 2.88 -2.14
CA PRO A 167 -7.02 3.63 -2.66
C PRO A 167 -7.90 2.81 -3.62
N SER A 168 -7.55 1.55 -3.88
CA SER A 168 -8.34 0.63 -4.70
C SER A 168 -9.51 0.04 -3.92
N ASN A 169 -10.53 -0.44 -4.62
CA ASN A 169 -11.67 -1.16 -4.04
C ASN A 169 -11.56 -2.67 -4.37
N LEU A 170 -10.74 -3.38 -3.60
CA LEU A 170 -10.50 -4.82 -3.75
C LEU A 170 -10.99 -5.56 -2.51
N SER A 171 -11.63 -6.71 -2.71
CA SER A 171 -11.91 -7.66 -1.65
C SER A 171 -10.80 -8.70 -1.59
N CYS A 172 -10.46 -9.16 -0.38
CA CYS A 172 -9.58 -10.31 -0.20
C CYS A 172 -10.25 -11.59 -0.71
N THR A 173 -9.45 -12.50 -1.26
CA THR A 173 -9.90 -13.85 -1.63
C THR A 173 -10.15 -14.65 -0.34
N PRO A 174 -11.32 -15.30 -0.17
CA PRO A 174 -11.54 -16.20 0.96
C PRO A 174 -10.50 -17.32 1.00
N VAL A 175 -10.02 -17.68 2.19
CA VAL A 175 -8.98 -18.72 2.37
C VAL A 175 -9.43 -20.05 1.76
N GLU A 176 -10.66 -20.48 2.00
CA GLU A 176 -11.23 -21.71 1.44
C GLU A 176 -11.16 -21.75 -0.09
N VAL A 177 -11.39 -20.61 -0.75
CA VAL A 177 -11.30 -20.50 -2.22
C VAL A 177 -9.84 -20.58 -2.67
N ALA A 178 -8.93 -19.93 -1.95
CA ALA A 178 -7.50 -19.97 -2.26
C ALA A 178 -6.93 -21.39 -2.16
N GLU A 179 -7.26 -22.13 -1.09
CA GLU A 179 -6.81 -23.51 -0.84
C GLU A 179 -7.45 -24.53 -1.79
N GLN A 180 -8.69 -24.29 -2.24
CA GLN A 180 -9.30 -25.14 -3.27
C GLN A 180 -8.63 -24.97 -4.63
N TYR A 181 -8.16 -23.76 -4.94
CA TYR A 181 -7.67 -23.43 -6.28
C TYR A 181 -6.18 -23.74 -6.48
N ALA A 182 -5.38 -23.63 -5.41
CA ALA A 182 -3.94 -23.85 -5.39
C ALA A 182 -3.55 -24.78 -4.24
N PRO A 183 -2.52 -25.65 -4.39
CA PRO A 183 -2.03 -26.57 -3.36
C PRO A 183 -1.27 -25.82 -2.25
N LEU A 184 -1.98 -24.95 -1.55
CA LEU A 184 -1.50 -24.10 -0.47
C LEU A 184 -2.32 -24.36 0.79
N LEU A 185 -1.70 -24.18 1.95
CA LEU A 185 -2.37 -24.23 3.24
C LEU A 185 -2.10 -22.93 4.00
N PHE A 186 -3.16 -22.24 4.41
CA PHE A 186 -3.07 -21.07 5.27
C PHE A 186 -3.09 -21.54 6.72
N HIS A 187 -1.97 -21.37 7.41
CA HIS A 187 -1.89 -21.66 8.86
C HIS A 187 -2.64 -20.61 9.66
N TYR A 188 -2.48 -19.35 9.27
CA TYR A 188 -3.24 -18.24 9.82
C TYR A 188 -3.24 -17.04 8.87
N LYS A 189 -4.27 -16.21 9.05
CA LYS A 189 -4.37 -14.85 8.55
C LYS A 189 -4.91 -14.02 9.70
N ARG A 190 -4.10 -13.14 10.28
CA ARG A 190 -4.44 -12.40 11.50
C ARG A 190 -3.94 -10.97 11.41
N LEU A 191 -4.55 -10.07 12.19
CA LEU A 191 -4.01 -8.73 12.37
C LEU A 191 -2.63 -8.81 13.00
N ARG A 192 -1.74 -7.90 12.61
CA ARG A 192 -0.39 -7.76 13.13
C ARG A 192 -0.38 -6.69 14.22
N PRO A 193 -0.35 -7.05 15.51
CA PRO A 193 -0.34 -6.08 16.61
C PRO A 193 0.83 -5.11 16.49
N ASN A 194 0.68 -3.90 17.05
CA ASN A 194 1.68 -2.82 17.04
C ASN A 194 2.10 -2.31 15.64
N SER A 195 1.53 -2.84 14.54
CA SER A 195 1.95 -2.43 13.19
C SER A 195 1.46 -1.04 12.77
N GLY A 196 0.36 -0.57 13.35
CA GLY A 196 -0.23 0.73 13.02
C GLY A 196 0.52 1.87 13.71
N GLY A 197 0.79 2.94 12.97
CA GLY A 197 1.51 4.10 13.49
C GLY A 197 0.80 4.73 14.67
N ILE A 198 1.57 5.05 15.72
CA ILE A 198 1.05 5.66 16.93
C ILE A 198 0.53 7.07 16.68
N GLY A 199 -0.49 7.50 17.41
CA GLY A 199 -1.00 8.87 17.30
C GLY A 199 -2.17 9.10 18.22
N LYS A 200 -2.71 10.34 18.22
CA LYS A 200 -4.01 10.61 18.83
C LYS A 200 -5.04 9.62 18.29
N TYR A 201 -4.97 9.40 16.98
CA TYR A 201 -5.60 8.28 16.30
C TYR A 201 -4.53 7.37 15.70
N ARG A 202 -4.67 6.07 15.92
CA ARG A 202 -3.74 5.03 15.51
C ARG A 202 -3.97 4.69 14.04
N GLY A 203 -2.90 4.52 13.27
CA GLY A 203 -3.02 3.96 11.92
C GLY A 203 -3.54 2.52 11.96
N GLY A 204 -4.22 2.08 10.91
CA GLY A 204 -4.71 0.71 10.82
C GLY A 204 -3.58 -0.31 10.93
N LEU A 205 -3.89 -1.50 11.44
CA LEU A 205 -2.93 -2.59 11.50
C LEU A 205 -2.81 -3.28 10.13
N GLY A 206 -1.62 -3.78 9.84
CA GLY A 206 -1.38 -4.78 8.82
C GLY A 206 -1.79 -6.18 9.27
N GLU A 207 -1.32 -7.19 8.54
CA GLU A 207 -1.67 -8.59 8.71
C GLU A 207 -0.44 -9.48 8.66
N ASP A 208 -0.43 -10.54 9.47
CA ASP A 208 0.47 -11.68 9.27
C ASP A 208 -0.29 -12.80 8.55
N ILE A 209 0.26 -13.28 7.43
CA ILE A 209 -0.27 -14.39 6.65
C ILE A 209 0.82 -15.45 6.47
N LEU A 210 0.59 -16.65 7.04
CA LEU A 210 1.49 -17.79 6.91
C LEU A 210 0.89 -18.84 5.97
N ILE A 211 1.55 -19.07 4.84
CA ILE A 211 1.13 -20.00 3.78
C ILE A 211 2.17 -21.09 3.61
N GLU A 212 1.76 -22.35 3.57
CA GLU A 212 2.61 -23.50 3.29
C GLU A 212 2.32 -24.07 1.90
N ASN A 213 3.36 -24.46 1.17
CA ASN A 213 3.24 -25.21 -0.06
C ASN A 213 2.94 -26.70 0.22
N LEU A 214 1.82 -27.23 -0.27
CA LEU A 214 1.47 -28.66 -0.16
C LEU A 214 1.80 -29.47 -1.43
N SER A 215 2.17 -28.81 -2.52
CA SER A 215 2.46 -29.43 -3.82
C SER A 215 3.71 -30.32 -3.74
N ASP A 216 3.64 -31.51 -4.35
CA ASP A 216 4.81 -32.38 -4.56
C ASP A 216 5.80 -31.81 -5.59
N SER A 217 5.37 -30.85 -6.41
CA SER A 217 6.22 -30.12 -7.36
C SER A 217 6.46 -28.67 -6.89
N PRO A 218 7.63 -28.08 -7.19
CA PRO A 218 7.92 -26.70 -6.81
C PRO A 218 6.88 -25.70 -7.34
N ILE A 219 6.51 -24.73 -6.51
CA ILE A 219 5.67 -23.59 -6.90
C ILE A 219 6.57 -22.37 -7.11
N ALA A 220 6.43 -21.71 -8.26
CA ALA A 220 7.05 -20.42 -8.49
C ALA A 220 6.19 -19.32 -7.85
N VAL A 221 6.82 -18.47 -7.03
CA VAL A 221 6.15 -17.35 -6.35
C VAL A 221 6.85 -16.03 -6.63
N THR A 222 6.06 -14.98 -6.85
CA THR A 222 6.53 -13.59 -6.96
C THR A 222 5.66 -12.69 -6.09
N PHE A 223 6.27 -11.62 -5.61
CA PHE A 223 5.61 -10.67 -4.73
C PHE A 223 5.65 -9.26 -5.34
N MET A 224 4.63 -8.48 -5.01
CA MET A 224 4.60 -7.03 -5.16
C MET A 224 4.37 -6.54 -3.74
N ALA A 225 5.47 -6.37 -3.02
CA ALA A 225 5.45 -5.92 -1.64
C ALA A 225 6.22 -4.61 -1.57
N GLU A 226 5.57 -3.61 -1.02
CA GLU A 226 6.05 -2.24 -0.87
C GLU A 226 5.87 -1.80 0.58
N ARG A 227 6.61 -0.77 0.99
CA ARG A 227 6.79 -0.36 2.40
C ARG A 227 7.49 -1.41 3.27
N THR A 228 8.48 -2.09 2.71
CA THR A 228 9.39 -2.97 3.45
C THR A 228 10.64 -2.26 3.98
N ARG A 229 10.88 -1.03 3.54
CA ARG A 229 11.98 -0.18 4.04
C ARG A 229 11.48 1.15 4.60
N PHE A 230 10.46 1.72 3.98
CA PHE A 230 9.84 2.96 4.41
C PHE A 230 8.39 2.72 4.82
N GLY A 231 8.12 2.88 6.12
CA GLY A 231 6.78 2.76 6.71
C GLY A 231 5.80 3.79 6.12
N ALA A 232 4.52 3.63 6.42
CA ALA A 232 3.50 4.59 6.01
C ALA A 232 3.64 5.88 6.83
N PRO A 233 3.99 7.05 6.23
CA PRO A 233 4.18 8.27 7.01
C PRO A 233 2.97 8.66 7.87
N GLY A 234 3.25 8.98 9.14
CA GLY A 234 2.27 9.61 10.02
C GLY A 234 1.95 11.05 9.60
N LEU A 235 0.90 11.63 10.21
CA LEU A 235 0.47 12.99 9.92
C LEU A 235 0.21 13.80 11.20
N SER A 236 0.45 15.11 11.14
CA SER A 236 0.18 16.05 12.25
C SER A 236 0.82 15.64 13.59
N GLY A 237 1.99 15.01 13.54
CA GLY A 237 2.72 14.51 14.72
C GLY A 237 2.41 13.06 15.11
N GLY A 238 1.64 12.33 14.28
CA GLY A 238 1.55 10.87 14.36
C GLY A 238 2.82 10.18 13.87
N GLY A 239 3.06 8.98 14.36
CA GLY A 239 4.17 8.12 13.96
C GLY A 239 3.87 7.33 12.69
N ASP A 240 4.94 6.87 12.06
CA ASP A 240 4.86 6.05 10.85
C ASP A 240 4.33 4.65 11.20
N GLY A 241 3.63 4.02 10.26
CA GLY A 241 3.25 2.62 10.35
C GLY A 241 4.47 1.71 10.19
N GLU A 242 4.47 0.57 10.87
CA GLU A 242 5.52 -0.43 10.77
C GLU A 242 5.68 -0.92 9.33
N VAL A 243 6.94 -1.19 8.95
CA VAL A 243 7.26 -1.77 7.65
C VAL A 243 6.73 -3.20 7.54
N GLY A 244 6.47 -3.63 6.31
CA GLY A 244 6.17 -5.02 6.01
C GLY A 244 7.43 -5.86 5.79
N SER A 245 7.28 -7.18 5.79
CA SER A 245 8.35 -8.11 5.37
C SER A 245 7.77 -9.34 4.65
N VAL A 246 8.61 -9.99 3.84
CA VAL A 246 8.33 -11.28 3.23
C VAL A 246 9.43 -12.25 3.61
N GLN A 247 9.06 -13.37 4.21
CA GLN A 247 10.00 -14.40 4.65
C GLN A 247 9.64 -15.74 4.03
N ILE A 248 10.64 -16.54 3.69
CA ILE A 248 10.51 -17.95 3.31
C ILE A 248 11.28 -18.76 4.35
N ASP A 249 10.60 -19.69 5.02
CA ASP A 249 11.13 -20.53 6.10
C ASP A 249 11.83 -19.72 7.22
N GLY A 250 11.27 -18.55 7.53
CA GLY A 250 11.76 -17.63 8.56
C GLY A 250 12.95 -16.76 8.13
N ILE A 251 13.35 -16.83 6.87
CA ILE A 251 14.43 -16.00 6.30
C ILE A 251 13.80 -14.92 5.43
N GLU A 252 14.12 -13.65 5.69
CA GLU A 252 13.69 -12.54 4.83
C GLU A 252 14.28 -12.67 3.42
N VAL A 253 13.43 -12.49 2.40
CA VAL A 253 13.81 -12.67 0.99
C VAL A 253 13.65 -11.40 0.17
N ASP A 254 14.34 -11.33 -0.96
CA ASP A 254 14.12 -10.26 -1.95
C ASP A 254 12.70 -10.36 -2.52
N ASN A 255 11.81 -9.51 -2.03
CA ASN A 255 10.42 -9.44 -2.44
C ASN A 255 10.21 -8.94 -3.89
N ARG A 256 11.28 -8.62 -4.63
CA ARG A 256 11.25 -8.27 -6.06
C ARG A 256 11.77 -9.37 -6.98
N ALA A 257 12.25 -10.48 -6.41
CA ALA A 257 12.69 -11.65 -7.16
C ALA A 257 11.59 -12.72 -7.23
N GLN A 258 11.72 -13.63 -8.21
CA GLN A 258 10.96 -14.87 -8.22
C GLN A 258 11.67 -15.89 -7.33
N HIS A 259 10.90 -16.56 -6.50
CA HIS A 259 11.36 -17.66 -5.65
C HIS A 259 10.66 -18.96 -6.04
N HIS A 260 11.25 -20.08 -5.64
CA HIS A 260 10.63 -21.40 -5.77
C HIS A 260 10.42 -21.97 -4.38
N LEU A 261 9.22 -22.49 -4.14
CA LEU A 261 8.85 -23.14 -2.90
C LEU A 261 8.81 -24.65 -3.13
N ASP A 262 9.63 -25.37 -2.39
CA ASP A 262 9.52 -26.82 -2.30
C ASP A 262 8.36 -27.22 -1.38
N LYS A 263 7.99 -28.50 -1.39
CA LYS A 263 6.93 -29.02 -0.53
C LYS A 263 7.26 -28.75 0.94
N GLY A 264 6.29 -28.21 1.67
CA GLY A 264 6.41 -27.88 3.08
C GLY A 264 7.09 -26.53 3.38
N ALA A 265 7.65 -25.85 2.36
CA ALA A 265 8.19 -24.51 2.52
C ALA A 265 7.07 -23.52 2.87
N ARG A 266 7.39 -22.56 3.73
CA ARG A 266 6.41 -21.60 4.27
C ARG A 266 6.77 -20.17 3.92
N ILE A 267 5.79 -19.43 3.40
CA ILE A 267 5.87 -17.98 3.24
C ILE A 267 5.17 -17.31 4.42
N LEU A 268 5.86 -16.41 5.11
CA LEU A 268 5.25 -15.41 5.98
C LEU A 268 5.24 -14.06 5.26
N MET A 269 4.05 -13.53 5.00
CA MET A 269 3.85 -12.15 4.57
C MET A 269 3.35 -11.33 5.76
N ALA A 270 4.12 -10.34 6.18
CA ALA A 270 3.73 -9.37 7.19
C ALA A 270 3.46 -8.04 6.48
N THR A 271 2.19 -7.66 6.28
CA THR A 271 1.85 -6.41 5.59
C THR A 271 2.14 -5.19 6.48
N PRO A 272 2.45 -4.02 5.88
CA PRO A 272 2.73 -2.79 6.62
C PRO A 272 1.47 -2.23 7.31
N GLY A 273 1.66 -1.45 8.37
CA GLY A 273 0.58 -0.67 8.98
C GLY A 273 0.36 0.67 8.28
N GLY A 274 -0.74 1.34 8.64
CA GLY A 274 -1.00 2.72 8.26
C GLY A 274 -0.30 3.72 9.21
N GLY A 275 -0.08 4.94 8.76
CA GLY A 275 0.44 6.03 9.58
C GLY A 275 -0.58 6.53 10.60
N GLY A 276 -0.10 6.96 11.77
CA GLY A 276 -0.92 7.57 12.81
C GLY A 276 -1.23 9.04 12.54
N TYR A 277 -2.19 9.59 13.28
CA TYR A 277 -2.58 11.00 13.20
C TYR A 277 -2.51 11.68 14.56
N GLY A 278 -1.88 12.85 14.64
CA GLY A 278 -1.77 13.60 15.89
C GLY A 278 -0.79 12.97 16.88
N ARG A 279 -0.47 13.67 17.97
CA ARG A 279 0.51 13.18 18.94
C ARG A 279 -0.07 12.02 19.75
N ALA A 280 0.71 10.96 19.95
CA ALA A 280 0.30 9.78 20.73
C ALA A 280 -0.14 10.11 22.17
N VAL A 281 0.44 11.14 22.79
CA VAL A 281 0.06 11.59 24.14
C VAL A 281 -1.36 12.13 24.24
N ASP A 282 -1.97 12.47 23.10
CA ASP A 282 -3.35 12.99 23.03
C ASP A 282 -4.37 11.86 22.80
N ARG A 283 -3.93 10.60 22.70
CA ARG A 283 -4.82 9.43 22.52
C ARG A 283 -5.71 9.24 23.75
N ASN A 284 -6.99 9.00 23.52
CA ASN A 284 -7.95 8.74 24.60
C ASN A 284 -7.60 7.44 25.34
N ALA A 285 -7.59 7.48 26.68
CA ALA A 285 -7.34 6.33 27.54
C ALA A 285 -8.31 5.16 27.28
N ASP A 286 -9.57 5.45 26.94
CA ASP A 286 -10.56 4.42 26.61
C ASP A 286 -10.19 3.68 25.32
N HIS A 287 -9.68 4.39 24.30
CA HIS A 287 -9.19 3.77 23.07
C HIS A 287 -7.93 2.93 23.31
N ILE A 288 -7.04 3.36 24.22
CA ILE A 288 -5.86 2.57 24.61
C ILE A 288 -6.30 1.27 25.29
N LEU A 289 -7.28 1.34 26.19
CA LEU A 289 -7.83 0.16 26.84
C LEU A 289 -8.48 -0.79 25.82
N GLU A 290 -9.24 -0.24 24.86
CA GLU A 290 -9.85 -1.01 23.79
C GLU A 290 -8.80 -1.68 22.89
N ASP A 291 -7.75 -0.97 22.46
CA ASP A 291 -6.66 -1.55 21.67
C ASP A 291 -6.02 -2.73 22.42
N ASN A 292 -5.80 -2.60 23.73
CA ASN A 292 -5.22 -3.68 24.55
C ASN A 292 -6.17 -4.88 24.70
N ILE A 293 -7.47 -4.63 24.90
CA ILE A 293 -8.48 -5.70 25.00
C ILE A 293 -8.61 -6.47 23.68
N LEU A 294 -8.57 -5.75 22.56
CA LEU A 294 -8.68 -6.32 21.21
C LEU A 294 -7.35 -6.89 20.69
N GLY A 295 -6.24 -6.70 21.42
CA GLY A 295 -4.92 -7.16 21.04
C GLY A 295 -4.34 -6.40 19.83
N TYR A 296 -4.78 -5.17 19.61
CA TYR A 296 -4.24 -4.29 18.57
C TYR A 296 -2.90 -3.71 18.96
N THR A 297 -2.71 -3.48 20.26
CA THR A 297 -1.44 -3.15 20.87
C THR A 297 -1.04 -4.20 21.88
N THR A 298 0.25 -4.50 21.98
CA THR A 298 0.83 -5.35 23.03
C THR A 298 1.79 -4.53 23.89
N GLU A 299 2.13 -5.00 25.09
CA GLU A 299 2.94 -4.25 26.09
C GLU A 299 4.40 -3.96 25.67
N GLU A 300 4.81 -4.33 24.46
CA GLU A 300 6.12 -3.97 23.86
C GLU A 300 6.01 -2.64 23.12
#